data_AF-A0A7V8WSK9-F1
#
_entry.id   AF-A0A7V8WSK9-F1
#
_cell.length_a   1.000
_cell.length_b   1.000
_cell.length_c   1.000
_cell.angle_alpha   90.00
_cell.angle_beta   90.00
_cell.angle_gamma   90.00
#
_symmetry.space_group_name_H-M   'P 1'
#
loop_
_entity.id
_entity.type
_entity.pdbx_description
1 polymer ?
#
loop_
_entity_poly.entity_id
_entity_poly.type
_entity_poly.pdbx_seq_one_letter_code
_entity_poly.pdbx_strand_id
1 'polypeptide(L)'
;MQVFDEALATVDQARAYQIDDVLLLRAAGSKPTACHVVTLERGLLDVEPPAFTARLSTDPRVRCTAAVAPFEVHQAYRVGVLRPHVLLHHEGGE
;
A
#
# COMPACT_ATOMS: atom_id res chain seq x y z
N MET A 1 -23.18 3.78 -6.09
CA MET A 1 -21.77 3.80 -6.49
C MET A 1 -21.08 4.85 -5.63
N GLN A 2 -20.42 4.46 -4.54
CA GLN A 2 -19.67 5.40 -3.71
C GLN A 2 -18.37 5.72 -4.43
N VAL A 3 -18.16 6.99 -4.74
CA VAL A 3 -16.91 7.48 -5.33
C VAL A 3 -15.92 7.55 -4.19
N PHE A 4 -15.02 6.56 -4.11
CA PHE A 4 -13.81 6.70 -3.32
C PHE A 4 -12.89 7.61 -4.14
N ASP A 5 -12.35 8.65 -3.51
CA ASP A 5 -11.24 9.40 -4.08
C ASP A 5 -10.03 8.46 -4.02
N GLU A 6 -9.83 7.67 -5.08
CA GLU A 6 -8.73 6.70 -5.18
C GLU A 6 -7.49 7.41 -5.72
N ALA A 7 -6.52 7.65 -4.82
CA ALA A 7 -5.21 8.18 -5.16
C ALA A 7 -4.10 7.20 -4.74
N LEU A 8 -2.89 7.38 -5.26
CA LEU A 8 -1.72 6.67 -4.76
C LEU A 8 -1.25 7.31 -3.45
N ALA A 9 -0.76 6.49 -2.52
CA ALA A 9 -0.17 6.99 -1.27
C ALA A 9 1.27 7.47 -1.49
N THR A 10 1.69 8.49 -0.75
CA THR A 10 3.09 8.92 -0.71
C THR A 10 3.88 7.99 0.23
N VAL A 11 4.72 7.13 -0.33
CA VAL A 11 5.53 6.15 0.42
C VAL A 11 6.98 6.64 0.51
N ASP A 12 7.52 6.74 1.72
CA ASP A 12 8.92 7.11 1.98
C ASP A 12 9.79 5.88 2.24
N GLN A 13 9.18 4.79 2.75
CA GLN A 13 9.87 3.55 3.07
C GLN A 13 8.99 2.35 2.72
N ALA A 14 9.54 1.41 1.96
CA ALA A 14 8.91 0.12 1.67
C ALA A 14 9.87 -1.01 2.01
N ARG A 15 9.34 -2.09 2.59
CA ARG A 15 10.09 -3.33 2.86
C ARG A 15 9.22 -4.53 2.59
N ALA A 16 9.86 -5.57 2.05
CA ALA A 16 9.26 -6.87 1.84
C ALA A 16 10.07 -7.91 2.57
N TYR A 17 9.37 -8.80 3.27
CA TYR A 17 9.95 -9.93 3.98
C TYR A 17 9.23 -11.18 3.54
N GLN A 18 9.98 -12.22 3.19
CA GLN A 18 9.40 -13.52 2.94
C GLN A 18 9.72 -14.48 4.08
N ILE A 19 8.69 -15.15 4.58
CA ILE A 19 8.75 -16.20 5.59
C ILE A 19 7.94 -17.36 5.03
N ASP A 20 8.62 -18.45 4.66
CA ASP A 20 8.02 -19.61 3.99
C ASP A 20 7.18 -19.22 2.74
N ASP A 21 5.89 -19.55 2.73
CA ASP A 21 4.94 -19.25 1.65
C ASP A 21 4.26 -17.88 1.80
N VAL A 22 4.66 -17.07 2.78
CA VAL A 22 4.05 -15.77 3.10
C VAL A 22 5.02 -14.63 2.79
N LEU A 23 4.52 -13.69 1.99
CA LEU A 23 5.14 -12.40 1.73
C LEU A 23 4.48 -11.34 2.63
N LEU A 24 5.27 -10.73 3.51
CA LEU A 24 4.88 -9.59 4.34
C LEU A 24 5.40 -8.30 3.71
N LEU A 25 4.50 -7.40 3.36
CA LEU A 25 4.82 -6.04 2.90
C LEU A 25 4.58 -5.04 4.01
N ARG A 26 5.52 -4.13 4.17
CA ARG A 26 5.45 -2.97 5.05
C ARG A 26 5.68 -1.72 4.22
N ALA A 27 4.79 -0.75 4.33
CA ALA A 27 4.98 0.58 3.74
C ALA A 27 4.74 1.65 4.81
N ALA A 28 5.56 2.69 4.80
CA ALA A 28 5.43 3.85 5.66
C ALA A 28 5.69 5.12 4.85
N GLY A 29 5.00 6.19 5.23
CA GLY A 29 5.13 7.48 4.57
C GLY A 29 4.18 8.52 5.15
N SER A 30 3.68 9.39 4.28
CA SER A 30 2.77 10.47 4.68
C SER A 30 1.47 10.44 3.88
N LYS A 31 0.41 10.96 4.50
CA LYS A 31 -0.92 11.08 3.90
C LYS A 31 -1.47 12.49 4.12
N PRO A 32 -2.30 13.01 3.19
CA PRO A 32 -2.79 14.39 3.25
C PRO A 32 -3.61 14.71 4.50
N THR A 33 -4.33 13.71 5.03
CA THR A 33 -5.11 13.83 6.27
C THR A 33 -5.06 12.54 7.10
N ALA A 34 -5.26 12.68 8.42
CA ALA A 34 -5.34 11.53 9.34
C ALA A 34 -6.46 10.53 8.99
N CYS A 35 -7.53 10.98 8.34
CA CYS A 35 -8.65 10.13 7.96
C CYS A 35 -8.38 9.24 6.75
N HIS A 36 -7.40 9.58 5.91
CA HIS A 36 -7.11 8.72 4.78
C HIS A 36 -6.63 7.37 5.29
N VAL A 37 -7.15 6.31 4.70
CA VAL A 37 -6.73 4.94 4.94
C VAL A 37 -5.80 4.56 3.80
N VAL A 38 -4.64 4.00 4.16
CA VAL A 38 -3.70 3.44 3.19
C VAL A 38 -3.88 1.93 3.17
N THR A 39 -4.07 1.36 1.99
CA THR A 39 -4.15 -0.08 1.75
C THR A 39 -3.08 -0.51 0.77
N LEU A 40 -2.52 -1.70 0.96
CA LEU A 40 -1.67 -2.32 -0.05
C LEU A 40 -2.57 -3.24 -0.89
N GLU A 41 -2.79 -2.85 -2.12
CA GLU A 41 -3.55 -3.67 -3.05
C GLU A 41 -2.62 -4.61 -3.80
N ARG A 42 -3.06 -5.87 -3.89
CA ARG A 42 -2.33 -6.93 -4.54
C ARG A 42 -2.59 -6.90 -6.04
N GLY A 43 -1.53 -6.75 -6.83
CA GLY A 43 -1.56 -6.96 -8.28
C GLY A 43 -1.46 -8.45 -8.64
N LEU A 44 -0.82 -8.74 -9.78
CA LEU A 44 -0.56 -10.11 -10.20
C LEU A 44 0.62 -10.67 -9.39
N LEU A 45 0.40 -11.76 -8.65
CA LEU A 45 1.45 -12.47 -7.91
C LEU A 45 2.25 -13.43 -8.79
N ASP A 46 1.71 -13.76 -9.96
CA ASP A 46 2.23 -14.82 -10.84
C ASP A 46 3.24 -14.26 -11.84
N VAL A 47 3.39 -12.94 -11.90
CA VAL A 47 4.38 -12.22 -12.70
C VAL A 47 5.62 -11.92 -11.86
N GLU A 48 6.77 -11.73 -12.51
CA GLU A 48 8.04 -11.45 -11.84
C GLU A 48 8.58 -10.09 -12.30
N PRO A 49 8.81 -9.12 -11.38
CA PRO A 49 8.46 -9.16 -9.96
C PRO A 49 6.95 -9.12 -9.70
N PRO A 50 6.46 -9.69 -8.59
CA PRO A 50 5.10 -9.46 -8.10
C PRO A 50 4.86 -7.97 -7.85
N ALA A 51 3.69 -7.48 -8.27
CA ALA A 51 3.35 -6.06 -8.18
C ALA A 51 2.29 -5.77 -7.11
N PHE A 52 2.46 -4.65 -6.41
CA PHE A 52 1.55 -4.14 -5.39
C PHE A 52 1.35 -2.64 -5.58
N THR A 53 0.23 -2.12 -5.09
CA THR A 53 -0.10 -0.70 -5.19
C THR A 53 -0.46 -0.15 -3.82
N ALA A 54 0.20 0.92 -3.38
CA ALA A 54 -0.18 1.63 -2.17
C ALA A 54 -1.30 2.62 -2.50
N ARG A 55 -2.55 2.27 -2.13
CA ARG A 55 -3.72 3.11 -2.38
C ARG A 55 -4.11 3.91 -1.16
N LEU A 56 -4.64 5.09 -1.43
CA LEU A 56 -5.18 6.03 -0.48
C LEU A 56 -6.68 6.13 -0.71
N SER A 57 -7.48 6.05 0.37
CA SER A 57 -8.93 6.23 0.31
C SER A 57 -9.45 6.98 1.54
N THR A 58 -10.62 7.60 1.44
CA THR A 58 -11.35 8.19 2.56
C THR A 58 -12.79 7.70 2.59
N ASP A 59 -13.38 7.62 3.79
CA ASP A 59 -14.82 7.46 3.88
C ASP A 59 -15.49 8.80 3.53
N PRO A 60 -16.35 8.86 2.49
CA PRO A 60 -17.01 10.10 2.08
C PRO A 60 -17.93 10.71 3.15
N ARG A 61 -18.28 9.96 4.20
CA ARG A 61 -19.09 10.41 5.33
C ARG A 61 -18.26 11.12 6.40
N VAL A 62 -16.94 10.98 6.37
CA VAL A 62 -16.03 11.59 7.34
C VAL A 62 -15.56 12.94 6.80
N ARG A 63 -15.68 13.98 7.63
CA ARG A 63 -15.09 15.31 7.35
C ARG A 63 -13.72 15.38 8.01
N CYS A 64 -12.72 15.74 7.22
CA CYS A 64 -11.33 15.67 7.64
C CYS A 64 -10.68 17.02 7.52
N THR A 65 -9.97 17.42 8.58
CA THR A 65 -9.10 18.58 8.53
C THR A 65 -7.88 18.26 7.68
N ALA A 66 -7.54 19.16 6.77
CA ALA A 66 -6.31 19.06 5.98
C ALA A 66 -5.11 19.21 6.91
N ALA A 67 -4.47 18.08 7.23
CA ALA A 67 -3.33 18.01 8.13
C ALA A 67 -2.52 16.76 7.81
N VAL A 68 -1.32 16.95 7.25
CA VAL A 68 -0.42 15.86 6.88
C VAL A 68 -0.16 14.98 8.10
N ALA A 69 -0.38 13.69 7.94
CA ALA A 69 -0.20 12.71 9.00
C ALA A 69 0.71 11.58 8.50
N PRO A 70 1.58 11.02 9.36
CA PRO A 70 2.33 9.82 9.01
C PRO A 70 1.40 8.61 8.93
N PHE A 71 1.80 7.58 8.18
CA PHE A 71 1.19 6.26 8.22
C PHE A 71 2.23 5.15 8.25
N GLU A 72 1.81 4.01 8.78
CA GLU A 72 2.50 2.74 8.64
C GLU A 72 1.45 1.66 8.40
N VAL A 73 1.63 0.86 7.36
CA VAL A 73 0.72 -0.24 6.97
C VAL A 73 1.51 -1.52 6.76
N HIS A 74 0.92 -2.63 7.17
CA HIS A 74 1.46 -3.97 7.03
C HIS A 74 0.41 -4.88 6.41
N GLN A 75 0.80 -5.67 5.41
CA GLN A 75 -0.10 -6.65 4.80
C GLN A 75 0.65 -7.91 4.40
N ALA A 76 0.02 -9.06 4.64
CA ALA A 76 0.59 -10.37 4.36
C ALA A 76 -0.19 -11.06 3.24
N TYR A 77 0.54 -11.70 2.33
CA TYR A 77 -0.03 -12.45 1.21
C TYR A 77 0.62 -13.82 1.11
N ARG A 78 -0.18 -14.86 0.89
CA ARG A 78 0.36 -16.16 0.50
C ARG A 78 0.78 -16.11 -0.96
N VAL A 79 2.03 -16.47 -1.24
CA VAL A 79 2.64 -16.46 -2.57
C VAL A 79 3.09 -17.87 -3.03
N GLY A 80 3.25 -18.83 -2.11
CA GLY A 80 3.56 -20.23 -2.44
C GLY A 80 4.95 -20.51 -3.03
N VAL A 81 5.69 -19.48 -3.45
CA VAL A 81 7.03 -19.57 -4.03
C VAL A 81 7.92 -18.43 -3.54
N LEU A 82 9.24 -18.65 -3.54
CA LEU A 82 10.24 -17.64 -3.15
C LEU A 82 10.33 -16.52 -4.18
N ARG A 83 10.28 -15.26 -3.71
CA ARG A 83 10.33 -14.05 -4.55
C ARG A 83 11.62 -13.27 -4.28
N PRO A 84 12.51 -13.13 -5.28
CA PRO A 84 13.75 -12.38 -5.11
C PRO A 84 13.52 -10.86 -5.02
N HIS A 85 12.44 -10.37 -5.61
CA HIS A 85 12.09 -8.96 -5.63
C HIS A 85 10.57 -8.80 -5.69
N VAL A 86 10.09 -7.63 -5.31
CA VAL A 86 8.68 -7.20 -5.41
C VAL A 86 8.66 -5.75 -5.83
N LEU A 87 7.61 -5.34 -6.54
CA LEU A 87 7.41 -3.99 -7.02
C LEU A 87 6.26 -3.34 -6.24
N LEU A 88 6.45 -2.10 -5.79
CA LEU A 88 5.42 -1.33 -5.10
C LEU A 88 5.18 0.00 -5.82
N HIS A 89 4.06 0.13 -6.51
CA HIS A 89 3.66 1.39 -7.14
C HIS A 89 3.06 2.35 -6.10
N HIS A 90 3.58 3.57 -6.06
CA HIS A 90 3.15 4.65 -5.17
C HIS A 90 3.28 6.01 -5.84
N GLU A 91 2.83 7.09 -5.19
CA GLU A 91 2.81 8.44 -5.82
C GLU A 91 4.20 8.93 -6.25
N GLY A 92 5.25 8.42 -5.61
CA GLY A 92 6.65 8.76 -5.86
C GLY A 92 7.36 7.89 -6.91
N GLY A 93 6.70 6.87 -7.46
CA GLY A 93 7.29 5.93 -8.41
C GLY A 93 7.00 4.46 -8.10
N GLU A 94 7.96 3.60 -8.43
CA GLU A 94 7.94 2.14 -8.22
C GLU A 94 9.14 1.67 -7.39
#